data_AF-A0A086LS19-F1
#
_entry.id   AF-A0A086LS19-F1
#
_cell.length_a   1.000
_cell.length_b   1.000
_cell.length_c   1.000
_cell.angle_alpha   90.00
_cell.angle_beta   90.00
_cell.angle_gamma   90.00
#
_symmetry.space_group_name_H-M   'P 1'
#
loop_
_entity.id
_entity.type
_entity.pdbx_description
1 polymer ?
#
loop_
_entity_poly.entity_id
_entity_poly.type
_entity_poly.pdbx_seq_one_letter_code
_entity_poly.pdbx_strand_id
1 'polypeptide(L)'
;MDGHGLNGHLVSDIVRQILHKNVQECPEFNRDIKQALQKGFFRTNCELFQPGIDITMSGTTCVACVFHGSTLYSANVGDSRAIMGRSNGKGGWTSLSLTHDHKPDRPDEEKRILAADGRVGALKGPNGEALGPARVWRKDCDAPGLAMSRSLGDSLAASVGVIGEPEISVVSLTPQDDFIVIASDGLWEFMTNEEVTQIVSRFLDSRDPLGACDGLIEEANRRWRLEDDVIDDTTVVVIFLDVGRKDGGEKHR
;
A
#
# COMPACT_ATOMS: atom_id res chain seq x y z
N MET A 1 -0.64 -3.15 5.64
CA MET A 1 -0.22 -4.47 5.14
C MET A 1 -1.49 -5.21 4.89
N ASP A 2 -1.54 -5.91 3.78
CA ASP A 2 -2.71 -6.67 3.34
C ASP A 2 -2.24 -8.07 2.97
N GLY A 3 -2.74 -9.08 3.66
CA GLY A 3 -2.20 -10.44 3.59
C GLY A 3 -3.07 -11.33 2.75
N HIS A 4 -2.49 -12.06 1.80
CA HIS A 4 -3.23 -12.91 0.87
C HIS A 4 -2.67 -14.34 0.81
N GLY A 5 -3.50 -15.25 0.32
CA GLY A 5 -3.21 -16.68 0.32
C GLY A 5 -3.39 -17.34 1.68
N LEU A 6 -3.20 -18.66 1.75
CA LEU A 6 -3.53 -19.46 2.93
C LEU A 6 -2.85 -18.97 4.21
N ASN A 7 -1.59 -18.54 4.12
CA ASN A 7 -0.80 -18.05 5.24
C ASN A 7 -0.57 -16.52 5.18
N GLY A 8 -1.35 -15.78 4.37
CA GLY A 8 -1.17 -14.34 4.18
C GLY A 8 -1.22 -13.53 5.48
N HIS A 9 -2.13 -13.91 6.39
CA HIS A 9 -2.24 -13.32 7.72
C HIS A 9 -1.01 -13.56 8.61
N LEU A 10 -0.33 -14.70 8.46
CA LEU A 10 0.93 -14.97 9.18
C LEU A 10 2.08 -14.18 8.56
N VAL A 11 2.14 -14.11 7.23
CA VAL A 11 3.14 -13.31 6.51
C VAL A 11 3.01 -11.83 6.90
N SER A 12 1.80 -11.28 6.87
CA SER A 12 1.55 -9.89 7.23
C SER A 12 1.90 -9.59 8.69
N ASP A 13 1.60 -10.50 9.63
CA ASP A 13 1.99 -10.31 11.03
C ASP A 13 3.52 -10.39 11.23
N ILE A 14 4.22 -11.29 10.53
CA ILE A 14 5.69 -11.34 10.58
C ILE A 14 6.28 -10.03 10.07
N VAL A 15 5.85 -9.56 8.89
CA VAL A 15 6.32 -8.29 8.32
C VAL A 15 6.06 -7.14 9.28
N ARG A 16 4.87 -7.09 9.92
CA ARG A 16 4.52 -6.10 10.95
C ARG A 16 5.53 -6.08 12.10
N GLN A 17 5.95 -7.26 12.55
CA GLN A 17 6.86 -7.42 13.70
C GLN A 17 8.33 -7.09 13.40
N ILE A 18 8.79 -7.27 12.15
CA ILE A 18 10.22 -7.17 11.82
C ILE A 18 10.59 -6.00 10.89
N LEU A 19 9.68 -5.53 10.02
CA LEU A 19 10.04 -4.53 9.00
C LEU A 19 10.56 -3.23 9.63
N HIS A 20 9.85 -2.72 10.63
CA HIS A 20 10.24 -1.47 11.29
C HIS A 20 11.61 -1.59 11.97
N LYS A 21 11.93 -2.74 12.58
CA LYS A 21 13.25 -3.02 13.17
C LYS A 21 14.33 -3.06 12.10
N ASN A 22 14.08 -3.81 11.03
CA ASN A 22 15.01 -3.94 9.91
C ASN A 22 15.33 -2.60 9.25
N VAL A 23 14.36 -1.67 9.19
CA VAL A 23 14.57 -0.31 8.70
C VAL A 23 15.33 0.54 9.72
N GLN A 24 14.93 0.53 11.00
CA GLN A 24 15.53 1.36 12.06
C GLN A 24 16.97 0.95 12.40
N GLU A 25 17.28 -0.33 12.32
CA GLU A 25 18.61 -0.90 12.58
C GLU A 25 19.55 -0.78 11.37
N CYS A 26 19.07 -0.31 10.21
CA CYS A 26 19.96 0.00 9.09
C CYS A 26 20.90 1.18 9.48
N PRO A 27 22.22 1.05 9.28
CA PRO A 27 23.18 2.13 9.54
C PRO A 27 22.84 3.46 8.84
N GLU A 28 22.11 3.36 7.73
CA GLU A 28 21.67 4.49 6.92
C GLU A 28 20.47 5.23 7.49
N PHE A 29 19.73 4.70 8.47
CA PHE A 29 18.44 5.25 8.90
C PHE A 29 18.49 6.75 9.22
N ASN A 30 19.55 7.23 9.86
CA ASN A 30 19.68 8.66 10.21
C ASN A 30 20.34 9.53 9.12
N ARG A 31 20.69 8.97 7.96
CA ARG A 31 21.46 9.66 6.91
C ARG A 31 20.80 9.59 5.54
N ASP A 32 20.25 8.43 5.22
CA ASP A 32 19.60 8.11 3.96
C ASP A 32 18.42 7.15 4.25
N ILE A 33 17.26 7.75 4.56
CA ILE A 33 16.02 7.02 4.84
C ILE A 33 15.61 6.17 3.64
N LYS A 34 15.86 6.64 2.41
CA LYS A 34 15.53 5.89 1.18
C LYS A 34 16.33 4.59 1.14
N GLN A 35 17.64 4.65 1.35
CA GLN A 35 18.49 3.46 1.39
C GLN A 35 18.14 2.55 2.57
N ALA A 36 17.80 3.10 3.74
CA ALA A 36 17.36 2.32 4.90
C ALA A 36 16.05 1.56 4.62
N LEU A 37 15.09 2.19 3.94
CA LEU A 37 13.85 1.54 3.50
C LEU A 37 14.14 0.42 2.50
N GLN A 38 14.97 0.66 1.46
CA GLN A 38 15.33 -0.38 0.49
C GLN A 38 15.97 -1.59 1.17
N LYS A 39 16.94 -1.38 2.05
CA LYS A 39 17.62 -2.46 2.79
C LYS A 39 16.70 -3.15 3.79
N GLY A 40 15.85 -2.40 4.49
CA GLY A 40 14.93 -2.94 5.47
C GLY A 40 13.85 -3.83 4.84
N PHE A 41 13.28 -3.42 3.71
CA PHE A 41 12.36 -4.27 2.93
C PHE A 41 13.08 -5.50 2.39
N PHE A 42 14.28 -5.35 1.82
CA PHE A 42 15.06 -6.48 1.32
C PHE A 42 15.35 -7.52 2.41
N ARG A 43 15.84 -7.09 3.57
CA ARG A 43 16.12 -7.98 4.72
C ARG A 43 14.86 -8.70 5.19
N THR A 44 13.77 -7.95 5.37
CA THR A 44 12.46 -8.49 5.74
C THR A 44 11.99 -9.56 4.75
N ASN A 45 12.11 -9.32 3.45
CA ASN A 45 11.74 -10.30 2.45
C ASN A 45 12.65 -11.54 2.50
N CYS A 46 13.96 -11.37 2.67
CA CYS A 46 14.88 -12.51 2.83
C CYS A 46 14.58 -13.36 4.07
N GLU A 47 14.13 -12.74 5.17
CA GLU A 47 13.70 -13.44 6.39
C GLU A 47 12.43 -14.26 6.16
N LEU A 48 11.46 -13.75 5.40
CA LEU A 48 10.26 -14.52 5.01
C LEU A 48 10.58 -15.76 4.18
N PHE A 49 11.64 -15.70 3.37
CA PHE A 49 12.09 -16.82 2.52
C PHE A 49 12.90 -17.87 3.30
N GLN A 50 13.14 -17.67 4.61
CA GLN A 50 13.70 -18.72 5.46
C GLN A 50 12.63 -19.78 5.78
N PRO A 51 13.05 -21.04 6.04
CA PRO A 51 12.11 -22.07 6.47
C PRO A 51 11.36 -21.67 7.75
N GLY A 52 10.04 -21.82 7.76
CA GLY A 52 9.22 -21.57 8.95
C GLY A 52 7.73 -21.39 8.65
N ILE A 53 7.42 -20.84 7.48
CA ILE A 53 6.06 -20.68 6.96
C ILE A 53 6.03 -21.04 5.46
N ASP A 54 4.92 -21.61 4.99
CA ASP A 54 4.74 -21.84 3.55
C ASP A 54 4.29 -20.55 2.87
N ILE A 55 5.22 -19.93 2.14
CA ILE A 55 5.02 -18.71 1.35
C ILE A 55 4.87 -18.97 -0.14
N THR A 56 4.67 -20.24 -0.56
CA THR A 56 4.61 -20.60 -1.99
C THR A 56 3.58 -19.76 -2.73
N MET A 57 2.40 -19.61 -2.14
CA MET A 57 1.31 -18.75 -2.62
C MET A 57 0.75 -17.92 -1.47
N SER A 58 1.61 -17.41 -0.60
CA SER A 58 1.19 -16.56 0.51
C SER A 58 2.16 -15.40 0.64
N GLY A 59 1.59 -14.21 0.76
CA GLY A 59 2.32 -12.98 0.73
C GLY A 59 1.56 -11.85 1.40
N THR A 60 2.15 -10.66 1.35
CA THR A 60 1.48 -9.44 1.80
C THR A 60 1.93 -8.22 1.01
N THR A 61 1.02 -7.26 0.85
CA THR A 61 1.38 -5.89 0.47
C THR A 61 1.97 -5.15 1.67
N CYS A 62 2.70 -4.06 1.40
CA CYS A 62 3.13 -3.15 2.44
C CYS A 62 3.28 -1.73 1.90
N VAL A 63 2.54 -0.81 2.53
CA VAL A 63 2.82 0.62 2.48
C VAL A 63 3.44 1.05 3.80
N ALA A 64 4.62 1.68 3.76
CA ALA A 64 5.29 2.23 4.92
C ALA A 64 5.55 3.74 4.71
N CYS A 65 5.14 4.56 5.68
CA CYS A 65 5.38 5.99 5.70
C CYS A 65 6.34 6.33 6.85
N VAL A 66 7.45 7.01 6.54
CA VAL A 66 8.46 7.44 7.52
C VAL A 66 8.61 8.95 7.47
N PHE A 67 8.35 9.61 8.60
CA PHE A 67 8.64 11.02 8.78
C PHE A 67 10.09 11.21 9.26
N HIS A 68 10.83 12.07 8.58
CA HIS A 68 12.17 12.48 9.00
C HIS A 68 12.29 14.00 8.85
N GLY A 69 12.16 14.72 9.98
CA GLY A 69 12.00 16.17 9.96
C GLY A 69 10.72 16.57 9.25
N SER A 70 10.82 17.48 8.27
CA SER A 70 9.70 17.93 7.42
C SER A 70 9.57 17.13 6.12
N THR A 71 10.20 15.97 6.03
CA THR A 71 10.18 15.12 4.83
C THR A 71 9.45 13.81 5.13
N LEU A 72 8.51 13.46 4.26
CA LEU A 72 7.81 12.20 4.27
C LEU A 72 8.40 11.27 3.20
N TYR A 73 8.78 10.07 3.61
CA TYR A 73 9.19 8.98 2.73
C TYR A 73 8.07 7.95 2.70
N SER A 74 7.60 7.54 1.52
CA SER A 74 6.59 6.50 1.38
C SER A 74 7.14 5.37 0.52
N ALA A 75 7.14 4.15 1.06
CA ALA A 75 7.59 2.93 0.39
C ALA A 75 6.38 2.02 0.14
N ASN A 76 6.24 1.52 -1.09
CA ASN A 76 5.15 0.62 -1.48
C ASN A 76 5.67 -0.70 -2.06
N VAL A 77 5.04 -1.80 -1.68
CA VAL A 77 5.09 -3.12 -2.31
C VAL A 77 3.65 -3.63 -2.39
N GLY A 78 3.14 -3.89 -3.59
CA GLY A 78 1.74 -4.30 -3.82
C GLY A 78 0.82 -3.14 -4.18
N ASP A 79 -0.47 -3.30 -3.89
CA ASP A 79 -1.57 -2.42 -4.30
C ASP A 79 -2.43 -1.89 -3.14
N SER A 80 -1.97 -2.05 -1.89
CA SER A 80 -2.29 -1.06 -0.86
C SER A 80 -1.75 0.31 -1.27
N ARG A 81 -2.44 1.38 -0.87
CA ARG A 81 -2.13 2.73 -1.34
C ARG A 81 -2.12 3.77 -0.21
N ALA A 82 -1.24 4.76 -0.37
CA ALA A 82 -1.25 5.98 0.42
C ALA A 82 -1.43 7.24 -0.45
N ILE A 83 -2.21 8.17 0.08
CA ILE A 83 -2.44 9.50 -0.50
C ILE A 83 -2.30 10.59 0.57
N MET A 84 -2.06 11.81 0.12
CA MET A 84 -2.03 13.01 0.95
C MET A 84 -3.12 13.98 0.50
N GLY A 85 -3.94 14.43 1.45
CA GLY A 85 -4.90 15.51 1.23
C GLY A 85 -4.21 16.86 1.35
N ARG A 86 -4.11 17.57 0.23
CA ARG A 86 -3.50 18.90 0.16
C ARG A 86 -4.57 19.97 -0.08
N SER A 87 -4.61 20.98 0.79
CA SER A 87 -5.47 22.15 0.61
C SER A 87 -5.14 22.88 -0.67
N ASN A 88 -6.17 23.21 -1.45
CA ASN A 88 -6.04 24.01 -2.66
C ASN A 88 -6.07 25.52 -2.40
N GLY A 89 -6.14 25.95 -1.13
CA GLY A 89 -6.22 27.35 -0.71
C GLY A 89 -7.55 28.06 -0.98
N LYS A 90 -8.53 27.34 -1.54
CA LYS A 90 -9.88 27.85 -1.90
C LYS A 90 -10.99 27.14 -1.13
N GLY A 91 -10.67 26.54 0.02
CA GLY A 91 -11.62 25.79 0.84
C GLY A 91 -11.89 24.36 0.34
N GLY A 92 -11.03 23.80 -0.51
CA GLY A 92 -11.11 22.40 -0.94
C GLY A 92 -9.76 21.68 -0.85
N TRP A 93 -9.78 20.39 -1.13
CA TRP A 93 -8.61 19.52 -1.08
C TRP A 93 -8.43 18.77 -2.39
N THR A 94 -7.17 18.55 -2.75
CA THR A 94 -6.75 17.69 -3.86
C THR A 94 -5.95 16.53 -3.31
N SER A 95 -6.09 15.36 -3.93
CA SER A 95 -5.25 14.21 -3.60
C SER A 95 -3.88 14.34 -4.26
N LEU A 96 -2.83 14.14 -3.48
CA LEU A 96 -1.48 13.84 -3.95
C LEU A 96 -1.19 12.37 -3.69
N SER A 97 -0.95 11.59 -4.75
CA SER A 97 -0.54 10.18 -4.60
C SER A 97 0.84 10.10 -3.95
N LEU A 98 0.93 9.38 -2.82
CA LEU A 98 2.20 9.07 -2.17
C LEU A 98 2.76 7.75 -2.66
N THR A 99 1.91 6.83 -3.10
CA THR A 99 2.29 5.56 -3.69
C THR A 99 1.48 5.28 -4.95
N HIS A 100 1.98 4.37 -5.78
CA HIS A 100 1.29 3.86 -6.96
C HIS A 100 1.17 2.34 -6.86
N ASP A 101 0.00 1.82 -7.23
CA ASP A 101 -0.27 0.39 -7.20
C ASP A 101 0.65 -0.35 -8.17
N HIS A 102 1.18 -1.49 -7.72
CA HIS A 102 1.95 -2.39 -8.55
C HIS A 102 1.01 -3.36 -9.25
N LYS A 103 0.25 -2.87 -10.24
CA LYS A 103 -0.62 -3.74 -11.06
C LYS A 103 0.22 -4.52 -12.10
N PRO A 104 -0.14 -5.78 -12.41
CA PRO A 104 0.62 -6.63 -13.35
C PRO A 104 0.76 -6.05 -14.76
N ASP A 105 -0.24 -5.29 -15.22
CA ASP A 105 -0.32 -4.66 -16.54
C ASP A 105 0.30 -3.25 -16.58
N ARG A 106 0.92 -2.79 -15.48
CA ARG A 106 1.72 -1.57 -15.50
C ARG A 106 2.94 -1.79 -16.42
N PRO A 107 3.23 -0.93 -17.42
CA PRO A 107 4.17 -1.27 -18.49
C PRO A 107 5.59 -1.67 -18.06
N ASP A 108 6.12 -1.07 -17.01
CA ASP A 108 7.43 -1.41 -16.44
C ASP A 108 7.39 -2.75 -15.68
N GLU A 109 6.30 -3.02 -14.96
CA GLU A 109 6.09 -4.27 -14.22
C GLU A 109 5.82 -5.45 -15.17
N GLU A 110 4.95 -5.28 -16.17
CA GLU A 110 4.65 -6.28 -17.19
C GLU A 110 5.93 -6.69 -17.93
N LYS A 111 6.74 -5.70 -18.33
CA LYS A 111 8.02 -5.94 -18.99
C LYS A 111 8.94 -6.83 -18.14
N ARG A 112 9.00 -6.59 -16.82
CA ARG A 112 9.80 -7.40 -15.90
C ARG A 112 9.26 -8.83 -15.81
N ILE A 113 7.94 -9.00 -15.69
CA ILE A 113 7.28 -10.31 -15.60
C ILE A 113 7.53 -11.13 -16.87
N LEU A 114 7.34 -10.53 -18.04
CA LEU A 114 7.58 -11.20 -19.33
C LEU A 114 9.05 -11.60 -19.51
N ALA A 115 9.99 -10.76 -19.05
CA ALA A 115 11.42 -11.04 -19.08
C ALA A 115 11.83 -12.18 -18.12
N ALA A 116 11.05 -12.41 -17.07
CA ALA A 116 11.22 -13.49 -16.10
C ALA A 116 10.45 -14.77 -16.48
N ASP A 117 10.09 -14.93 -17.74
CA ASP A 117 9.33 -16.08 -18.25
C ASP A 117 7.91 -16.24 -17.65
N GLY A 118 7.35 -15.14 -17.10
CA GLY A 118 5.96 -15.05 -16.68
C GLY A 118 5.01 -14.65 -17.81
N ARG A 119 3.71 -14.61 -17.49
CA ARG A 119 2.65 -14.01 -18.31
C ARG A 119 1.79 -13.07 -17.46
N VAL A 120 1.26 -12.04 -18.11
CA VAL A 120 0.30 -11.09 -17.54
C VAL A 120 -1.03 -11.23 -18.26
N GLY A 121 -2.12 -11.15 -17.51
CA GLY A 121 -3.47 -11.07 -18.06
C GLY A 121 -4.53 -11.52 -17.06
N ALA A 122 -5.79 -11.26 -17.36
CA ALA A 122 -6.89 -11.78 -16.57
C ALA A 122 -6.96 -13.31 -16.64
N LEU A 123 -7.64 -13.92 -15.66
CA LEU A 123 -8.03 -15.32 -15.79
C LEU A 123 -8.98 -15.44 -17.00
N LYS A 124 -8.83 -16.49 -17.81
CA LYS A 124 -9.72 -16.70 -18.96
C LYS A 124 -10.84 -17.65 -18.59
N GLY A 125 -12.07 -17.24 -18.83
CA GLY A 125 -13.22 -18.10 -18.69
C GLY A 125 -13.29 -19.16 -19.80
N PRO A 126 -14.28 -20.08 -19.74
CA PRO A 126 -14.42 -21.17 -20.69
C PRO A 126 -14.51 -20.72 -22.16
N ASN A 127 -14.97 -19.50 -22.43
CA ASN A 127 -15.12 -18.95 -23.78
C ASN A 127 -14.02 -17.92 -24.13
N GLY A 128 -12.98 -17.80 -23.30
CA GLY A 128 -11.86 -16.89 -23.51
C GLY A 128 -12.10 -15.45 -23.04
N GLU A 129 -13.24 -15.17 -22.42
CA GLU A 129 -13.54 -13.90 -21.76
C GLU A 129 -12.60 -13.64 -20.58
N ALA A 130 -12.28 -12.37 -20.35
CA ALA A 130 -11.48 -11.95 -19.20
C ALA A 130 -12.35 -12.00 -17.93
N LEU A 131 -11.87 -12.71 -16.91
CA LEU A 131 -12.47 -12.79 -15.59
C LEU A 131 -11.59 -12.04 -14.59
N GLY A 132 -12.09 -10.89 -14.14
CA GLY A 132 -11.42 -10.03 -13.17
C GLY A 132 -10.18 -9.29 -13.73
N PRO A 133 -9.35 -8.73 -12.83
CA PRO A 133 -8.22 -7.90 -13.21
C PRO A 133 -7.06 -8.71 -13.79
N ALA A 134 -6.08 -8.00 -14.36
CA ALA A 134 -4.81 -8.59 -14.77
C ALA A 134 -4.09 -9.22 -13.57
N ARG A 135 -3.52 -10.41 -13.80
CA ARG A 135 -2.81 -11.20 -12.80
C ARG A 135 -1.47 -11.67 -13.35
N VAL A 136 -0.54 -12.00 -12.46
CA VAL A 136 0.74 -12.63 -12.76
C VAL A 136 0.60 -14.14 -12.75
N TRP A 137 1.11 -14.79 -13.78
CA TRP A 137 1.08 -16.24 -13.92
C TRP A 137 2.37 -16.77 -14.50
N ARG A 138 2.58 -18.08 -14.35
CA ARG A 138 3.53 -18.85 -15.13
C ARG A 138 3.06 -19.00 -16.57
N LYS A 139 3.99 -19.21 -17.49
CA LYS A 139 3.67 -19.41 -18.92
C LYS A 139 2.92 -20.70 -19.21
N ASP A 140 3.20 -21.76 -18.44
CA ASP A 140 2.70 -23.11 -18.66
C ASP A 140 1.43 -23.46 -17.88
N CYS A 141 1.04 -22.66 -16.88
CA CYS A 141 -0.14 -22.92 -16.07
C CYS A 141 -0.75 -21.66 -15.45
N ASP A 142 -2.00 -21.78 -15.00
CA ASP A 142 -2.76 -20.73 -14.33
C ASP A 142 -2.42 -20.69 -12.83
N ALA A 143 -1.14 -20.50 -12.51
CA ALA A 143 -0.64 -20.26 -11.16
C ALA A 143 0.52 -19.25 -11.20
N PRO A 144 0.72 -18.40 -10.17
CA PRO A 144 -0.09 -18.32 -8.95
C PRO A 144 -1.38 -17.49 -9.10
N GLY A 145 -1.50 -16.63 -10.12
CA GLY A 145 -2.69 -15.79 -10.30
C GLY A 145 -2.75 -14.58 -9.39
N LEU A 146 -1.58 -13.98 -9.09
CA LEU A 146 -1.46 -12.84 -8.18
C LEU A 146 -1.91 -11.54 -8.85
N ALA A 147 -2.80 -10.76 -8.22
CA ALA A 147 -3.37 -9.53 -8.79
C ALA A 147 -2.46 -8.29 -8.69
N MET A 148 -1.23 -8.48 -8.21
CA MET A 148 -0.20 -7.46 -8.02
C MET A 148 1.16 -7.99 -8.51
N SER A 149 2.03 -7.09 -8.95
CA SER A 149 3.36 -7.41 -9.51
C SER A 149 4.50 -7.28 -8.51
N ARG A 150 4.19 -6.84 -7.29
CA ARG A 150 5.13 -6.81 -6.16
C ARG A 150 4.43 -7.27 -4.90
N SER A 151 5.10 -8.09 -4.11
CA SER A 151 4.63 -8.57 -2.80
C SER A 151 5.83 -8.98 -1.94
N LEU A 152 5.64 -8.99 -0.63
CA LEU A 152 6.55 -9.66 0.30
C LEU A 152 6.07 -11.10 0.48
N GLY A 153 6.95 -12.09 0.31
CA GLY A 153 6.57 -13.50 0.22
C GLY A 153 6.33 -13.97 -1.23
N ASP A 154 5.29 -14.79 -1.45
CA ASP A 154 4.88 -15.35 -2.74
C ASP A 154 6.02 -15.97 -3.56
N SER A 155 6.70 -16.99 -3.01
CA SER A 155 7.90 -17.53 -3.64
C SER A 155 7.64 -18.12 -5.04
N LEU A 156 6.43 -18.63 -5.33
CA LEU A 156 6.06 -19.06 -6.67
C LEU A 156 5.91 -17.87 -7.63
N ALA A 157 5.29 -16.78 -7.20
CA ALA A 157 5.15 -15.58 -8.02
C ALA A 157 6.51 -14.91 -8.27
N ALA A 158 7.39 -14.95 -7.25
CA ALA A 158 8.75 -14.43 -7.35
C ALA A 158 9.58 -15.15 -8.43
N SER A 159 9.30 -16.43 -8.68
CA SER A 159 9.95 -17.19 -9.76
C SER A 159 9.64 -16.69 -11.17
N VAL A 160 8.59 -15.86 -11.32
CA VAL A 160 8.13 -15.32 -12.61
C VAL A 160 8.02 -13.78 -12.61
N GLY A 161 8.85 -13.12 -11.80
CA GLY A 161 9.07 -11.67 -11.89
C GLY A 161 8.30 -10.81 -10.89
N VAL A 162 7.60 -11.39 -9.92
CA VAL A 162 7.14 -10.64 -8.73
C VAL A 162 8.34 -10.34 -7.82
N ILE A 163 8.42 -9.12 -7.29
CA ILE A 163 9.55 -8.69 -6.44
C ILE A 163 9.06 -8.02 -5.16
N GLY A 164 9.84 -8.16 -4.09
CA GLY A 164 9.63 -7.46 -2.81
C GLY A 164 10.35 -6.11 -2.70
N GLU A 165 10.90 -5.59 -3.81
CA GLU A 165 11.60 -4.31 -3.82
C GLU A 165 10.60 -3.14 -3.77
N PRO A 166 10.70 -2.23 -2.79
CA PRO A 166 9.76 -1.13 -2.68
C PRO A 166 10.00 -0.04 -3.72
N GLU A 167 8.92 0.51 -4.26
CA GLU A 167 8.95 1.82 -4.90
C GLU A 167 8.88 2.91 -3.82
N ILE A 168 9.79 3.88 -3.85
CA ILE A 168 9.91 4.90 -2.80
C ILE A 168 9.71 6.30 -3.38
N SER A 169 8.72 7.02 -2.84
CA SER A 169 8.50 8.44 -3.06
C SER A 169 8.98 9.28 -1.88
N VAL A 170 9.33 10.53 -2.15
CA VAL A 170 9.81 11.48 -1.14
C VAL A 170 9.10 12.81 -1.36
N VAL A 171 8.41 13.30 -0.33
CA VAL A 171 7.66 14.56 -0.36
C VAL A 171 8.11 15.45 0.80
N SER A 172 8.45 16.70 0.49
CA SER A 172 8.62 17.73 1.51
C SER A 172 7.24 18.25 1.93
N LEU A 173 6.95 18.14 3.22
CA LEU A 173 5.68 18.60 3.78
C LEU A 173 5.59 20.12 3.74
N THR A 174 4.40 20.62 3.42
CA THR A 174 4.08 22.05 3.42
C THR A 174 2.88 22.32 4.33
N PRO A 175 2.67 23.57 4.77
CA PRO A 175 1.49 23.93 5.57
C PRO A 175 0.13 23.71 4.89
N GLN A 176 0.11 23.30 3.62
CA GLN A 176 -1.11 22.91 2.91
C GLN A 176 -1.41 21.41 3.02
N ASP A 177 -0.49 20.61 3.57
CA ASP A 177 -0.67 19.18 3.77
C ASP A 177 -1.44 18.93 5.06
N ASP A 178 -2.71 18.57 4.93
CA ASP A 178 -3.63 18.50 6.06
C ASP A 178 -3.81 17.07 6.59
N PHE A 179 -3.70 16.06 5.72
CA PHE A 179 -3.86 14.66 6.14
C PHE A 179 -3.19 13.67 5.19
N ILE A 180 -2.99 12.46 5.71
CA ILE A 180 -2.56 11.27 4.95
C ILE A 180 -3.60 10.17 5.17
N VAL A 181 -3.88 9.41 4.12
CA VAL A 181 -4.65 8.16 4.19
C VAL A 181 -3.77 7.03 3.70
N ILE A 182 -3.73 5.92 4.44
CA ILE A 182 -3.09 4.67 4.05
C ILE A 182 -4.15 3.58 4.19
N ALA A 183 -4.40 2.78 3.15
CA ALA A 183 -5.40 1.72 3.23
C ALA A 183 -5.08 0.50 2.35
N SER A 184 -5.70 -0.63 2.67
CA SER A 184 -5.75 -1.84 1.82
C SER A 184 -6.60 -1.62 0.58
N ASP A 185 -6.50 -2.52 -0.40
CA ASP A 185 -7.31 -2.49 -1.62
C ASP A 185 -8.81 -2.66 -1.34
N GLY A 186 -9.18 -3.26 -0.19
CA GLY A 186 -10.55 -3.21 0.33
C GLY A 186 -11.17 -1.80 0.33
N LEU A 187 -10.37 -0.73 0.47
CA LEU A 187 -10.82 0.64 0.19
C LEU A 187 -10.72 1.01 -1.30
N TRP A 188 -9.55 0.76 -1.90
CA TRP A 188 -9.15 1.33 -3.19
C TRP A 188 -9.75 0.65 -4.42
N GLU A 189 -10.30 -0.55 -4.29
CA GLU A 189 -10.92 -1.31 -5.39
C GLU A 189 -12.07 -0.50 -6.01
N PHE A 190 -12.88 0.13 -5.16
CA PHE A 190 -14.09 0.84 -5.60
C PHE A 190 -14.10 2.33 -5.28
N MET A 191 -13.04 2.89 -4.69
CA MET A 191 -12.99 4.31 -4.33
C MET A 191 -11.79 5.01 -4.94
N THR A 192 -12.06 6.14 -5.59
CA THR A 192 -11.00 7.00 -6.15
C THR A 192 -10.30 7.81 -5.07
N ASN A 193 -9.09 8.25 -5.37
CA ASN A 193 -8.30 9.11 -4.47
C ASN A 193 -9.06 10.40 -4.10
N GLU A 194 -9.77 10.99 -5.05
CA GLU A 194 -10.56 12.21 -4.87
C GLU A 194 -11.77 11.99 -3.98
N GLU A 195 -12.49 10.88 -4.13
CA GLU A 195 -13.63 10.53 -3.27
C GLU A 195 -13.18 10.31 -1.83
N VAL A 196 -12.10 9.55 -1.62
CA VAL A 196 -11.51 9.35 -0.29
C VAL A 196 -11.12 10.69 0.34
N THR A 197 -10.46 11.56 -0.44
CA THR A 197 -10.08 12.91 0.01
C THR A 197 -11.30 13.74 0.44
N GLN A 198 -12.40 13.66 -0.31
CA GLN A 198 -13.64 14.38 -0.01
C GLN A 198 -14.40 13.85 1.21
N ILE A 199 -14.28 12.56 1.51
CA ILE A 199 -14.87 11.98 2.72
C ILE A 199 -14.07 12.45 3.94
N VAL A 200 -12.74 12.29 3.90
CA VAL A 200 -11.85 12.64 5.02
C VAL A 200 -11.91 14.14 5.34
N SER A 201 -12.00 15.01 4.32
CA SER A 201 -12.02 16.45 4.53
C SER A 201 -13.18 16.95 5.39
N ARG A 202 -14.31 16.21 5.44
CA ARG A 202 -15.49 16.55 6.26
C ARG A 202 -15.22 16.46 7.76
N PHE A 203 -14.14 15.79 8.16
CA PHE A 203 -13.78 15.54 9.55
C PHE A 203 -12.58 16.37 10.02
N LEU A 204 -11.98 17.21 9.16
CA LEU A 204 -10.80 18.01 9.50
C LEU A 204 -11.09 19.10 10.53
N ASP A 205 -12.24 19.76 10.41
CA ASP A 205 -12.67 20.83 11.31
C ASP A 205 -12.98 20.30 12.71
N SER A 206 -13.60 19.13 12.79
CA SER A 206 -13.89 18.43 14.06
C SER A 206 -12.67 17.71 14.65
N ARG A 207 -11.54 17.63 13.92
CA ARG A 207 -10.32 16.91 14.33
C ARG A 207 -10.61 15.44 14.66
N ASP A 208 -11.49 14.81 13.87
CA ASP A 208 -11.97 13.44 14.10
C ASP A 208 -11.44 12.43 13.04
N PRO A 209 -10.19 11.96 13.17
CA PRO A 209 -9.65 10.97 12.24
C PRO A 209 -10.33 9.60 12.37
N LEU A 210 -10.94 9.27 13.52
CA LEU A 210 -11.66 8.00 13.69
C LEU A 210 -12.98 8.02 12.93
N GLY A 211 -13.77 9.09 13.04
CA GLY A 211 -14.97 9.27 12.22
C GLY A 211 -14.66 9.29 10.72
N ALA A 212 -13.50 9.81 10.32
CA ALA A 212 -13.03 9.72 8.95
C ALA A 212 -12.77 8.26 8.51
N CYS A 213 -12.12 7.46 9.36
CA CYS A 213 -11.94 6.02 9.10
C CYS A 213 -13.30 5.30 8.98
N ASP A 214 -14.22 5.53 9.92
CA ASP A 214 -15.55 4.91 9.91
C ASP A 214 -16.32 5.26 8.64
N GLY A 215 -16.34 6.54 8.25
CA GLY A 215 -16.99 6.99 7.02
C GLY A 215 -16.38 6.39 5.74
N LEU A 216 -15.06 6.16 5.72
CA LEU A 216 -14.40 5.47 4.61
C LEU A 216 -14.75 3.98 4.57
N ILE A 217 -14.73 3.29 5.72
CA ILE A 217 -15.06 1.86 5.82
C ILE A 217 -16.53 1.61 5.48
N GLU A 218 -17.45 2.47 5.95
CA GLU A 218 -18.87 2.37 5.62
C GLU A 218 -19.12 2.50 4.12
N GLU A 219 -18.49 3.46 3.46
CA GLU A 219 -18.63 3.67 2.02
C GLU A 219 -18.00 2.53 1.21
N ALA A 220 -16.81 2.04 1.61
CA ALA A 220 -16.18 0.89 1.00
C ALA A 220 -17.09 -0.35 1.08
N ASN A 221 -17.56 -0.69 2.28
CA ASN A 221 -18.48 -1.81 2.51
C ASN A 221 -19.78 -1.68 1.69
N ARG A 222 -20.30 -0.46 1.54
CA ARG A 222 -21.48 -0.20 0.71
C ARG A 222 -21.21 -0.51 -0.77
N ARG A 223 -20.04 -0.14 -1.30
CA ARG A 223 -19.65 -0.41 -2.70
C ARG A 223 -19.36 -1.89 -2.93
N TRP A 224 -18.64 -2.56 -2.03
CA TRP A 224 -18.42 -4.00 -2.10
C TRP A 224 -19.73 -4.77 -2.23
N ARG A 225 -20.73 -4.49 -1.38
CA ARG A 225 -22.05 -5.16 -1.43
C ARG A 225 -22.85 -4.92 -2.71
N LEU A 226 -22.48 -3.92 -3.53
CA LEU A 226 -23.14 -3.66 -4.81
C LEU A 226 -22.47 -4.42 -5.96
N GLU A 227 -21.17 -4.72 -5.82
CA GLU A 227 -20.34 -5.28 -6.89
C GLU A 227 -20.04 -6.78 -6.68
N ASP A 228 -19.95 -7.25 -5.43
CA ASP A 228 -19.59 -8.62 -5.08
C ASP A 228 -20.38 -9.13 -3.85
N ASP A 229 -20.54 -10.45 -3.76
CA ASP A 229 -21.14 -11.14 -2.61
C ASP A 229 -20.16 -11.26 -1.43
N VAL A 230 -18.85 -11.14 -1.70
CA VAL A 230 -17.78 -11.16 -0.70
C VAL A 230 -17.21 -9.76 -0.52
N ILE A 231 -17.17 -9.31 0.74
CA ILE A 231 -16.52 -8.05 1.11
C ILE A 231 -15.09 -8.37 1.51
N ASP A 232 -14.13 -7.63 0.95
CA ASP A 232 -12.72 -7.77 1.29
C ASP A 232 -12.36 -7.11 2.64
N ASP A 233 -11.22 -7.53 3.19
CA ASP A 233 -10.70 -6.95 4.43
C ASP A 233 -10.28 -5.48 4.20
N THR A 234 -11.00 -4.56 4.85
CA THR A 234 -10.75 -3.13 4.71
C THR A 234 -10.03 -2.59 5.95
N THR A 235 -8.76 -2.19 5.78
CA THR A 235 -7.98 -1.48 6.80
C THR A 235 -7.68 -0.06 6.33
N VAL A 236 -7.95 0.93 7.19
CA VAL A 236 -7.72 2.35 6.89
C VAL A 236 -6.97 3.01 8.06
N VAL A 237 -5.96 3.79 7.73
CA VAL A 237 -5.24 4.67 8.66
C VAL A 237 -5.36 6.10 8.14
N VAL A 238 -5.98 6.97 8.93
CA VAL A 238 -6.05 8.41 8.67
C VAL A 238 -5.15 9.15 9.66
N ILE A 239 -4.26 9.99 9.15
CA ILE A 239 -3.34 10.81 9.94
C ILE A 239 -3.63 12.27 9.62
N PHE A 240 -4.12 13.03 10.60
CA PHE A 240 -4.22 14.48 10.47
C PHE A 240 -2.88 15.11 10.81
N LEU A 241 -2.43 15.99 9.93
CA LEU A 241 -1.13 16.63 10.03
C LEU A 241 -1.26 18.01 10.67
N ASP A 242 -0.21 18.38 11.40
CA ASP A 242 -0.03 19.76 11.85
C ASP A 242 1.30 20.31 11.34
N VAL A 243 1.32 20.67 10.06
CA VAL A 243 2.54 21.15 9.39
C VAL A 243 2.67 22.66 9.57
N GLY A 244 3.60 23.07 10.44
CA GLY A 244 3.99 24.47 10.56
C GLY A 244 3.06 25.35 11.41
N ARG A 245 2.08 24.80 12.14
CA ARG A 245 1.53 25.55 13.29
C ARG A 245 2.59 25.57 14.37
N LYS A 246 2.96 26.77 14.80
CA LYS A 246 3.72 26.94 16.03
C LYS A 246 2.82 26.47 17.16
N ASP A 247 3.30 25.59 18.02
CA ASP A 247 2.67 25.32 19.31
C ASP A 247 2.36 26.68 19.93
N GLY A 248 1.06 26.96 20.05
CA GLY A 248 0.59 28.12 20.78
C GLY A 248 0.95 27.87 22.22
N GLY A 249 2.17 28.24 22.60
CA GLY A 249 2.69 28.06 23.95
C GLY A 249 1.65 28.61 24.92
N GLU A 250 1.02 27.71 25.66
CA GLU A 250 0.28 28.05 26.85
C GLU A 250 1.27 28.71 27.81
N LYS A 251 1.34 30.04 27.73
CA LYS A 251 1.82 30.85 28.84
C LYS A 251 0.77 30.72 29.94
N HIS A 252 0.87 29.67 30.74
CA HIS A 252 0.27 29.67 32.07
C HIS A 252 0.83 30.89 32.81
N ARG A 253 -0.07 31.84 33.09
CA ARG A 253 0.16 32.98 33.97
C ARG A 253 0.03 32.54 35.42
#